data_AF-A0A2E6H8Y2-F1
#
_entry.id   AF-A0A2E6H8Y2-F1
#
_cell.length_a   1.000
_cell.length_b   1.000
_cell.length_c   1.000
_cell.angle_alpha   90.00
_cell.angle_beta   90.00
_cell.angle_gamma   90.00
#
_symmetry.space_group_name_H-M   'P 1'
#
loop_
_entity.id
_entity.type
_entity.pdbx_description
1 polymer ?
#
loop_
_entity_poly.entity_id
_entity_poly.type
_entity_poly.pdbx_seq_one_letter_code
_entity_poly.pdbx_strand_id
1 'polypeptide(L)'
;MLDDGFKDKKITNSNLLKFLSDNSIIDINWVKNTGPYRKLLPLLKEKWEEDCIIITIDDDTVCDKNLIKNLVGDYHKYKCVIGYRGFTPRLNKFENFNYQKRKLDTTTKRKEEGTRGMPQKLSLYNFLTGKGGVVYKPDFFHETKNLIFNEEIYSDTCRTNDDIWFYIVRILNNVECYLDNKKWLEKDINTEGLYDNFNNRDNNNTVLFVKTLAKLKTLGYNFGE
;
A
#
# COMPACT_ATOMS: atom_id res chain seq x y z
N MET A 1 -14.71 3.32 -10.71
CA MET A 1 -14.47 4.22 -11.85
C MET A 1 -13.20 5.00 -11.54
N LEU A 2 -12.31 5.23 -12.51
CA LEU A 2 -11.15 6.12 -12.30
C LEU A 2 -11.61 7.57 -12.40
N ASP A 3 -10.93 8.50 -11.72
CA ASP A 3 -11.15 9.93 -11.90
C ASP A 3 -10.72 10.39 -13.31
N ASP A 4 -11.23 11.52 -13.77
CA ASP A 4 -10.83 12.12 -15.05
C ASP A 4 -9.51 12.90 -14.95
N GLY A 5 -8.97 13.06 -13.74
CA GLY A 5 -7.77 13.83 -13.45
C GLY A 5 -7.91 15.32 -13.76
N PHE A 6 -6.77 16.00 -13.87
CA PHE A 6 -6.72 17.39 -14.31
C PHE A 6 -6.71 17.45 -15.84
N LYS A 7 -7.75 18.06 -16.40
CA LYS A 7 -7.85 18.33 -17.83
C LYS A 7 -6.61 19.09 -18.32
N ASP A 8 -6.04 18.65 -19.44
CA ASP A 8 -4.88 19.26 -20.09
C ASP A 8 -3.66 19.45 -19.16
N LYS A 9 -3.55 18.64 -18.11
CA LYS A 9 -2.46 18.73 -17.10
C LYS A 9 -2.37 20.14 -16.49
N LYS A 10 -3.52 20.77 -16.25
CA LYS A 10 -3.61 22.16 -15.76
C LYS A 10 -4.36 22.25 -14.43
N ILE A 11 -3.73 22.87 -13.45
CA ILE A 11 -4.39 23.26 -12.20
C ILE A 11 -5.08 24.61 -12.42
N THR A 12 -6.39 24.68 -12.17
CA THR A 12 -7.19 25.90 -12.31
C THR A 12 -7.55 26.55 -10.98
N ASN A 13 -7.37 25.84 -9.86
CA ASN A 13 -7.63 26.37 -8.54
C ASN A 13 -6.52 27.37 -8.12
N SER A 14 -6.89 28.64 -7.93
CA SER A 14 -5.94 29.72 -7.63
C SER A 14 -5.25 29.57 -6.27
N ASN A 15 -5.96 29.06 -5.26
CA ASN A 15 -5.37 28.81 -3.94
C ASN A 15 -4.31 27.72 -3.99
N LEU A 16 -4.57 26.64 -4.73
CA LEU A 16 -3.60 25.56 -4.93
C LEU A 16 -2.39 26.04 -5.73
N LEU A 17 -2.60 26.82 -6.81
CA LEU A 17 -1.51 27.41 -7.57
C LEU A 17 -0.61 28.29 -6.70
N LYS A 18 -1.21 29.16 -5.87
CA LYS A 18 -0.46 29.99 -4.93
C LYS A 18 0.29 29.14 -3.90
N PHE A 19 -0.36 28.13 -3.34
CA PHE A 19 0.28 27.22 -2.39
C PHE A 19 1.51 26.53 -3.01
N LEU A 20 1.39 26.05 -4.25
CA LEU A 20 2.50 25.44 -4.98
C LEU A 20 3.62 26.44 -5.28
N SER A 21 3.30 27.68 -5.69
CA SER A 21 4.31 28.71 -5.93
C SER A 21 5.05 29.11 -4.66
N ASP A 22 4.35 29.11 -3.52
CA ASP A 22 4.91 29.49 -2.22
C ASP A 22 5.74 28.35 -1.59
N ASN A 23 5.72 27.13 -2.14
CA ASN A 23 6.37 25.94 -1.58
C ASN A 23 7.24 25.21 -2.62
N SER A 24 8.51 25.63 -2.74
CA SER A 24 9.49 25.07 -3.68
C SER A 24 9.88 23.61 -3.44
N ILE A 25 9.51 23.04 -2.30
CA ILE A 25 9.73 21.62 -1.97
C ILE A 25 8.74 20.67 -2.66
N ILE A 26 7.68 21.22 -3.28
CA ILE A 26 6.64 20.44 -3.94
C ILE A 26 6.92 20.41 -5.44
N ASP A 27 7.04 19.20 -5.98
CA ASP A 27 7.14 18.96 -7.41
C ASP A 27 5.89 18.23 -7.92
N ILE A 28 5.49 18.54 -9.17
CA ILE A 28 4.27 18.01 -9.78
C ILE A 28 4.66 17.17 -11.00
N ASN A 29 4.47 15.87 -10.87
CA ASN A 29 4.69 14.93 -11.96
C ASN A 29 3.35 14.51 -12.61
N TRP A 30 3.15 14.90 -13.87
CA TRP A 30 1.95 14.57 -14.64
C TRP A 30 2.07 13.21 -15.34
N VAL A 31 1.38 12.22 -14.77
CA VAL A 31 1.49 10.81 -15.18
C VAL A 31 0.20 10.27 -15.82
N LYS A 32 0.30 9.12 -16.50
CA LYS A 32 -0.86 8.35 -17.00
C LYS A 32 -1.77 7.98 -15.82
N ASN A 33 -3.10 8.04 -16.01
CA ASN A 33 -4.03 7.63 -14.97
C ASN A 33 -4.10 6.10 -14.84
N THR A 34 -3.29 5.55 -13.94
CA THR A 34 -3.33 4.14 -13.53
C THR A 34 -4.09 3.94 -12.20
N GLY A 35 -4.91 4.92 -11.80
CA GLY A 35 -5.62 4.89 -10.53
C GLY A 35 -4.67 5.00 -9.32
N PRO A 36 -4.86 4.19 -8.26
CA PRO A 36 -4.12 4.35 -7.00
C PRO A 36 -2.62 4.02 -7.13
N TYR A 37 -2.23 3.24 -8.14
CA TYR A 37 -0.83 2.92 -8.45
C TYR A 37 0.06 4.15 -8.66
N ARG A 38 -0.53 5.29 -9.03
CA ARG A 38 0.17 6.58 -9.23
C ARG A 38 0.87 7.09 -7.97
N LYS A 39 0.43 6.67 -6.78
CA LYS A 39 1.02 7.12 -5.51
C LYS A 39 2.45 6.63 -5.31
N LEU A 40 2.83 5.52 -5.96
CA LEU A 40 4.14 4.88 -5.79
C LEU A 40 4.88 4.70 -7.12
N LEU A 41 4.25 4.03 -8.09
CA LEU A 41 4.98 3.50 -9.25
C LEU A 41 5.75 4.54 -10.08
N PRO A 42 5.21 5.75 -10.36
CA PRO A 42 5.95 6.74 -11.12
C PRO A 42 7.24 7.19 -10.43
N LEU A 43 7.15 7.55 -9.14
CA LEU A 43 8.30 7.99 -8.36
C LEU A 43 9.28 6.83 -8.11
N LEU A 44 8.77 5.63 -7.84
CA LEU A 44 9.60 4.43 -7.68
C LEU A 44 10.43 4.14 -8.95
N LYS A 45 9.83 4.33 -10.13
CA LYS A 45 10.52 4.15 -11.42
C LYS A 45 11.57 5.23 -11.66
N GLU A 46 11.26 6.47 -11.32
CA GLU A 46 12.19 7.60 -11.45
C GLU A 46 13.41 7.41 -10.53
N LYS A 47 13.16 7.00 -9.29
CA LYS A 47 14.18 6.85 -8.24
C LYS A 47 14.82 5.46 -8.20
N TRP A 48 14.68 4.66 -9.26
CA TRP A 48 14.94 3.22 -9.22
C TRP A 48 16.38 2.83 -8.79
N GLU A 49 17.37 3.65 -9.16
CA GLU A 49 18.79 3.45 -8.86
C GLU A 49 19.27 4.30 -7.65
N GLU A 50 18.36 4.99 -6.95
CA GLU A 50 18.69 5.88 -5.84
C GLU A 50 18.48 5.18 -4.47
N ASP A 51 19.42 5.39 -3.54
CA ASP A 51 19.22 5.01 -2.14
C ASP A 51 18.34 6.07 -1.43
N CYS A 52 17.03 6.01 -1.68
CA CYS A 52 16.07 6.95 -1.11
C CYS A 52 14.90 6.24 -0.41
N ILE A 53 14.24 6.96 0.50
CA ILE A 53 12.98 6.53 1.12
C ILE A 53 11.83 7.18 0.36
N ILE A 54 10.83 6.39 -0.01
CA ILE A 54 9.58 6.87 -0.61
C ILE A 54 8.47 6.67 0.41
N ILE A 55 7.72 7.73 0.72
CA ILE A 55 6.54 7.66 1.59
C ILE A 55 5.30 7.96 0.75
N THR A 56 4.35 7.03 0.74
CA THR A 56 3.06 7.24 0.06
C THR A 56 2.02 7.72 1.05
N ILE A 57 1.21 8.71 0.67
CA ILE A 57 0.10 9.27 1.46
C ILE A 57 -1.12 9.40 0.53
N ASP A 58 -2.32 9.14 1.05
CA ASP A 58 -3.57 9.35 0.31
C ASP A 58 -4.03 10.83 0.42
N ASP A 59 -4.72 11.33 -0.60
CA ASP A 59 -5.16 12.72 -0.72
C ASP A 59 -6.42 13.07 0.12
N ASP A 60 -7.03 12.05 0.73
CA ASP A 60 -8.26 12.16 1.52
C ASP A 60 -8.03 12.17 3.04
N THR A 61 -6.78 12.35 3.48
CA THR A 61 -6.37 12.10 4.87
C THR A 61 -5.59 13.27 5.46
N VAL A 62 -6.07 13.81 6.59
CA VAL A 62 -5.25 14.68 7.44
C VAL A 62 -4.38 13.81 8.34
N CYS A 63 -3.09 13.77 8.02
CA CYS A 63 -2.10 12.93 8.70
C CYS A 63 -1.73 13.45 10.09
N ASP A 64 -1.38 12.53 11.01
CA ASP A 64 -0.75 12.88 12.29
C ASP A 64 0.55 13.65 12.05
N LYS A 65 0.77 14.72 12.81
CA LYS A 65 1.97 15.57 12.69
C LYS A 65 3.29 14.84 12.88
N ASN A 66 3.28 13.67 13.54
CA ASN A 66 4.45 12.82 13.73
C ASN A 66 4.51 11.65 12.76
N LEU A 67 3.60 11.52 11.78
CA LEU A 67 3.53 10.37 10.87
C LEU A 67 4.88 10.13 10.19
N ILE A 68 5.41 11.13 9.48
CA ILE A 68 6.68 11.02 8.75
C ILE A 68 7.84 10.71 9.71
N LYS A 69 7.92 11.43 10.84
CA LYS A 69 8.96 11.22 11.87
C LYS A 69 8.97 9.77 12.36
N ASN A 70 7.80 9.23 12.65
CA ASN A 70 7.65 7.87 13.14
C ASN A 70 8.03 6.85 12.05
N LEU A 71 7.52 7.02 10.83
CA LEU A 71 7.77 6.13 9.69
C LEU A 71 9.27 6.03 9.38
N VAL A 72 9.96 7.17 9.29
CA VAL A 72 11.40 7.22 9.06
C VAL A 72 12.17 6.61 10.23
N GLY A 73 11.78 6.92 11.47
CA GLY A 73 12.40 6.34 12.67
C GLY A 73 12.31 4.82 12.73
N ASP A 74 11.14 4.25 12.42
CA ASP A 74 10.97 2.80 12.36
C ASP A 74 11.71 2.19 11.17
N TYR A 75 11.77 2.86 10.01
CA TYR A 75 12.59 2.40 8.89
C TYR A 75 14.07 2.29 9.28
N HIS A 76 14.62 3.28 9.99
CA HIS A 76 16.02 3.20 10.45
C HIS A 76 16.28 2.03 11.41
N LYS A 77 15.25 1.57 12.13
CA LYS A 77 15.34 0.44 13.04
C LYS A 77 15.16 -0.92 12.36
N TYR A 78 14.19 -1.04 11.46
CA TYR A 78 13.76 -2.33 10.90
C TYR A 78 14.22 -2.58 9.46
N LYS A 79 14.62 -1.53 8.73
CA LYS A 79 15.18 -1.60 7.36
C LYS A 79 14.30 -2.35 6.35
N CYS A 80 12.98 -2.27 6.53
CA CYS A 80 12.00 -2.95 5.69
C CYS A 80 10.82 -2.03 5.36
N VAL A 81 9.76 -2.56 4.74
CA VAL A 81 8.52 -1.78 4.50
C VAL A 81 7.87 -1.44 5.84
N ILE A 82 7.48 -0.19 6.05
CA ILE A 82 6.89 0.30 7.31
C ILE A 82 5.49 0.84 7.06
N GLY A 83 4.51 0.51 7.91
CA GLY A 83 3.22 1.18 7.90
C GLY A 83 2.44 1.05 9.21
N TYR A 84 1.42 1.90 9.38
CA TYR A 84 0.61 1.98 10.61
C TYR A 84 -0.87 1.62 10.45
N ARG A 85 -1.26 1.23 9.24
CA ARG A 85 -2.60 0.73 8.94
C ARG A 85 -2.49 -0.55 8.12
N GLY A 86 -2.87 -1.66 8.74
CA GLY A 86 -2.72 -2.98 8.15
C GLY A 86 -3.24 -4.08 9.06
N PHE A 87 -2.93 -5.31 8.68
CA PHE A 87 -3.18 -6.50 9.49
C PHE A 87 -2.21 -7.62 9.11
N THR A 88 -2.07 -8.61 9.99
CA THR A 88 -1.39 -9.87 9.65
C THR A 88 -2.45 -10.90 9.23
N PRO A 89 -2.46 -11.41 7.99
CA PRO A 89 -3.38 -12.45 7.55
C PRO A 89 -3.12 -13.77 8.30
N ARG A 90 -4.18 -14.54 8.57
CA ARG A 90 -4.06 -15.90 9.09
C ARG A 90 -3.84 -16.86 7.92
N LEU A 91 -2.61 -17.30 7.74
CA LEU A 91 -2.17 -18.15 6.63
C LEU A 91 -1.67 -19.51 7.13
N ASN A 92 -2.12 -20.57 6.47
CA ASN A 92 -1.45 -21.89 6.53
C ASN A 92 -0.47 -22.05 5.35
N LYS A 93 -0.84 -21.48 4.19
CA LYS A 93 -0.01 -21.32 2.99
C LYS A 93 -0.33 -19.97 2.37
N PHE A 94 0.57 -19.41 1.57
CA PHE A 94 0.37 -18.09 0.98
C PHE A 94 -0.85 -18.06 0.03
N GLU A 95 -1.10 -19.15 -0.70
CA GLU A 95 -2.28 -19.27 -1.59
C GLU A 95 -3.61 -19.21 -0.84
N ASN A 96 -3.60 -19.60 0.43
CA ASN A 96 -4.81 -19.65 1.26
C ASN A 96 -5.16 -18.28 1.87
N PHE A 97 -4.62 -17.20 1.30
CA PHE A 97 -4.95 -15.84 1.70
C PHE A 97 -6.45 -15.61 1.68
N ASN A 98 -6.93 -15.01 2.75
CA ASN A 98 -8.29 -14.52 2.84
C ASN A 98 -8.24 -13.19 3.59
N TYR A 99 -8.66 -12.12 2.91
CA TYR A 99 -8.58 -10.75 3.39
C TYR A 99 -9.35 -10.53 4.71
N GLN A 100 -10.39 -11.32 4.95
CA GLN A 100 -11.20 -11.26 6.16
C GLN A 100 -10.58 -12.04 7.34
N LYS A 101 -9.71 -13.02 7.06
CA LYS A 101 -9.08 -13.85 8.10
C LYS A 101 -7.78 -13.22 8.60
N ARG A 102 -7.84 -12.63 9.80
CA ARG A 102 -6.71 -11.95 10.46
C ARG A 102 -6.17 -12.79 11.61
N LYS A 103 -4.86 -12.76 11.86
CA LYS A 103 -4.29 -13.34 13.08
C LYS A 103 -4.75 -12.50 14.28
N LEU A 104 -5.18 -13.19 15.33
CA LEU A 104 -5.34 -12.61 16.65
C LEU A 104 -3.98 -12.63 17.34
N ASP A 105 -3.60 -11.52 17.99
CA ASP A 105 -2.51 -11.57 18.96
C ASP A 105 -2.98 -12.39 20.17
N THR A 106 -2.40 -13.57 20.34
CA THR A 106 -2.72 -14.49 21.41
C THR A 106 -2.16 -14.05 22.76
N THR A 107 -1.33 -13.00 22.81
CA THR A 107 -0.80 -12.44 24.07
C THR A 107 -1.82 -11.55 24.79
N THR A 108 -2.79 -10.99 24.06
CA THR A 108 -3.95 -10.30 24.64
C THR A 108 -5.14 -11.24 24.67
N LYS A 109 -5.57 -11.68 25.87
CA LYS A 109 -6.78 -12.49 26.11
C LYS A 109 -8.08 -11.73 25.78
N ARG A 110 -8.28 -11.25 24.54
CA ARG A 110 -9.58 -10.78 24.06
C ARG A 110 -10.12 -11.83 23.09
N LYS A 111 -10.78 -12.83 23.67
CA LYS A 111 -11.61 -13.81 22.96
C LYS A 111 -12.98 -13.18 22.70
N GLU A 112 -13.08 -12.28 21.74
CA GLU A 112 -14.39 -11.87 21.22
C GLU A 112 -14.35 -11.84 19.70
N GLU A 113 -15.27 -12.59 19.09
CA GLU A 113 -15.55 -12.56 17.67
C GLU A 113 -15.88 -11.11 17.27
N GLY A 114 -15.03 -10.52 16.42
CA GLY A 114 -15.15 -9.13 16.00
C GLY A 114 -14.03 -8.19 16.50
N THR A 115 -13.16 -8.65 17.40
CA THR A 115 -12.01 -7.83 17.85
C THR A 115 -10.82 -7.94 16.86
N ARG A 116 -10.35 -6.79 16.34
CA ARG A 116 -9.14 -6.72 15.51
C ARG A 116 -7.95 -7.12 16.38
N GLY A 117 -7.39 -8.31 16.12
CA GLY A 117 -6.14 -8.75 16.75
C GLY A 117 -5.01 -7.74 16.53
N MET A 118 -4.09 -7.62 17.49
CA MET A 118 -2.88 -6.86 17.26
C MET A 118 -2.02 -7.55 16.17
N PRO A 119 -1.50 -6.79 15.20
CA PRO A 119 -0.65 -7.37 14.16
C PRO A 119 0.68 -7.86 14.75
N GLN A 120 1.29 -8.85 14.11
CA GLN A 120 2.70 -9.16 14.36
C GLN A 120 3.53 -7.95 13.97
N LYS A 121 4.35 -7.44 14.89
CA LYS A 121 5.09 -6.20 14.63
C LYS A 121 6.00 -6.28 13.41
N LEU A 122 6.69 -7.40 13.21
CA LEU A 122 7.54 -7.66 12.06
C LEU A 122 7.16 -9.01 11.45
N SER A 123 6.79 -9.03 10.17
CA SER A 123 6.42 -10.25 9.47
C SER A 123 6.55 -10.08 7.97
N LEU A 124 7.02 -11.13 7.28
CA LEU A 124 6.94 -11.20 5.82
C LEU A 124 5.50 -11.10 5.33
N TYR A 125 4.49 -11.50 6.11
CA TYR A 125 3.10 -11.54 5.66
C TYR A 125 2.24 -10.36 6.14
N ASN A 126 2.83 -9.34 6.77
CA ASN A 126 2.05 -8.15 7.11
C ASN A 126 1.49 -7.47 5.85
N PHE A 127 0.18 -7.19 5.88
CA PHE A 127 -0.54 -6.54 4.79
C PHE A 127 -0.84 -5.10 5.18
N LEU A 128 -0.34 -4.13 4.41
CA LEU A 128 -0.60 -2.70 4.61
C LEU A 128 -1.66 -2.22 3.63
N THR A 129 -2.61 -1.41 4.07
CA THR A 129 -3.73 -0.96 3.23
C THR A 129 -3.46 0.40 2.53
N GLY A 130 -2.22 0.89 2.53
CA GLY A 130 -1.82 2.16 1.90
C GLY A 130 -2.18 3.44 2.69
N LYS A 131 -3.42 3.59 3.16
CA LYS A 131 -3.93 4.85 3.76
C LYS A 131 -3.15 5.39 4.96
N GLY A 132 -2.53 4.51 5.75
CA GLY A 132 -1.83 4.87 6.98
C GLY A 132 -0.45 5.50 6.80
N GLY A 133 -0.07 5.85 5.58
CA GLY A 133 1.32 6.09 5.22
C GLY A 133 2.10 4.79 5.11
N VAL A 134 2.88 4.65 4.04
CA VAL A 134 3.75 3.47 3.86
C VAL A 134 5.13 3.91 3.37
N VAL A 135 6.16 3.35 3.99
CA VAL A 135 7.56 3.49 3.57
C VAL A 135 7.93 2.40 2.59
N TYR A 136 8.52 2.82 1.47
CA TYR A 136 9.14 1.97 0.47
C TYR A 136 10.57 2.44 0.16
N LYS A 137 11.30 1.56 -0.52
CA LYS A 137 12.58 1.87 -1.18
C LYS A 137 12.63 1.18 -2.55
N PRO A 138 13.39 1.72 -3.51
CA PRO A 138 13.68 1.03 -4.77
C PRO A 138 14.19 -0.39 -4.57
N ASP A 139 15.19 -0.57 -3.70
CA ASP A 139 15.84 -1.86 -3.43
C ASP A 139 14.90 -2.94 -2.91
N PHE A 140 13.73 -2.57 -2.37
CA PHE A 140 12.73 -3.55 -1.93
C PHE A 140 12.06 -4.31 -3.07
N PHE A 141 12.27 -3.88 -4.32
CA PHE A 141 11.60 -4.43 -5.50
C PHE A 141 12.57 -4.90 -6.59
N HIS A 142 13.89 -4.83 -6.36
CA HIS A 142 14.92 -5.07 -7.38
C HIS A 142 14.83 -6.45 -8.04
N GLU A 143 14.57 -7.51 -7.26
CA GLU A 143 14.39 -8.88 -7.77
C GLU A 143 13.17 -9.03 -8.68
N THR A 144 12.27 -8.04 -8.66
CA THR A 144 11.02 -8.02 -9.42
C THR A 144 10.89 -6.81 -10.33
N LYS A 145 12.00 -6.20 -10.78
CA LYS A 145 11.99 -5.01 -11.67
C LYS A 145 11.04 -5.16 -12.86
N ASN A 146 11.08 -6.31 -13.52
CA ASN A 146 10.25 -6.60 -14.70
C ASN A 146 8.78 -6.90 -14.35
N LEU A 147 8.49 -7.14 -13.07
CA LEU A 147 7.15 -7.42 -12.58
C LEU A 147 6.49 -6.17 -12.00
N ILE A 148 7.11 -5.46 -11.05
CA ILE A 148 6.48 -4.37 -10.29
C ILE A 148 5.85 -3.29 -11.20
N PHE A 149 6.46 -3.03 -12.35
CA PHE A 149 5.99 -2.05 -13.35
C PHE A 149 5.14 -2.65 -14.48
N ASN A 150 4.74 -3.92 -14.41
CA ASN A 150 3.97 -4.57 -15.46
C ASN A 150 2.48 -4.19 -15.40
N GLU A 151 2.14 -3.12 -16.12
CA GLU A 151 0.78 -2.57 -16.16
C GLU A 151 -0.28 -3.53 -16.68
N GLU A 152 0.07 -4.38 -17.65
CA GLU A 152 -0.87 -5.34 -18.23
C GLU A 152 -1.38 -6.32 -17.17
N ILE A 153 -0.48 -6.81 -16.30
CA ILE A 153 -0.85 -7.77 -15.26
C ILE A 153 -1.70 -7.08 -14.19
N TYR A 154 -1.22 -6.01 -13.57
CA TYR A 154 -1.95 -5.42 -12.44
C TYR A 154 -3.27 -4.77 -12.87
N SER A 155 -3.35 -4.26 -14.11
CA SER A 155 -4.59 -3.68 -14.64
C SER A 155 -5.64 -4.75 -14.97
N ASP A 156 -5.22 -5.97 -15.32
CA ASP A 156 -6.14 -7.10 -15.50
C ASP A 156 -6.54 -7.70 -14.14
N THR A 157 -5.60 -7.95 -13.24
CA THR A 157 -5.85 -8.80 -12.07
C THR A 157 -6.30 -8.03 -10.83
N CYS A 158 -5.88 -6.78 -10.65
CA CYS A 158 -6.11 -5.99 -9.43
C CYS A 158 -6.11 -4.47 -9.71
N ARG A 159 -6.85 -4.04 -10.74
CA ARG A 159 -6.84 -2.67 -11.31
C ARG A 159 -6.92 -1.50 -10.32
N THR A 160 -7.63 -1.66 -9.20
CA THR A 160 -7.87 -0.61 -8.20
C THR A 160 -7.37 -0.98 -6.81
N ASN A 161 -6.59 -2.06 -6.71
CA ASN A 161 -6.11 -2.63 -5.45
C ASN A 161 -4.58 -2.71 -5.48
N ASP A 162 -3.95 -1.54 -5.50
CA ASP A 162 -2.49 -1.38 -5.48
C ASP A 162 -1.86 -2.02 -4.24
N ASP A 163 -2.56 -2.00 -3.11
CA ASP A 163 -2.16 -2.67 -1.88
C ASP A 163 -1.97 -4.19 -2.04
N ILE A 164 -2.85 -4.87 -2.79
CA ILE A 164 -2.72 -6.29 -3.13
C ILE A 164 -1.47 -6.52 -3.99
N TRP A 165 -1.29 -5.68 -5.02
CA TRP A 165 -0.15 -5.79 -5.92
C TRP A 165 1.17 -5.62 -5.18
N PHE A 166 1.32 -4.52 -4.43
CA PHE A 166 2.53 -4.22 -3.66
C PHE A 166 2.79 -5.29 -2.59
N TYR A 167 1.75 -5.82 -1.95
CA TYR A 167 1.87 -6.92 -0.99
C TYR A 167 2.47 -8.18 -1.62
N ILE A 168 1.94 -8.62 -2.76
CA ILE A 168 2.40 -9.84 -3.45
C ILE A 168 3.84 -9.64 -3.95
N VAL A 169 4.12 -8.51 -4.62
CA VAL A 169 5.44 -8.26 -5.20
C VAL A 169 6.49 -8.09 -4.09
N ARG A 170 6.20 -7.41 -2.98
CA ARG A 170 7.10 -7.34 -1.83
C ARG A 170 7.48 -8.73 -1.30
N ILE A 171 6.54 -9.66 -1.23
CA ILE A 171 6.78 -11.03 -0.77
C ILE A 171 7.68 -11.79 -1.74
N LEU A 172 7.53 -11.59 -3.05
CA LEU A 172 8.43 -12.17 -4.05
C LEU A 172 9.88 -11.67 -3.91
N ASN A 173 10.10 -10.47 -3.36
CA ASN A 173 11.43 -9.96 -3.02
C ASN A 173 11.91 -10.40 -1.63
N ASN A 174 11.13 -11.22 -0.91
CA ASN A 174 11.41 -11.61 0.47
C ASN A 174 11.65 -10.42 1.42
N VAL A 175 10.95 -9.31 1.20
CA VAL A 175 11.10 -8.09 2.01
C VAL A 175 10.10 -8.12 3.16
N GLU A 176 10.59 -8.07 4.40
CA GLU A 176 9.73 -8.01 5.59
C GLU A 176 8.87 -6.73 5.64
N CYS A 177 7.86 -6.74 6.50
CA CYS A 177 7.04 -5.56 6.75
C CYS A 177 6.86 -5.35 8.25
N TYR A 178 7.24 -4.17 8.73
CA TYR A 178 6.93 -3.70 10.06
C TYR A 178 5.54 -3.04 10.07
N LEU A 179 4.68 -3.50 10.96
CA LEU A 179 3.34 -2.99 11.16
C LEU A 179 3.12 -2.67 12.63
N ASP A 180 2.83 -1.40 12.91
CA ASP A 180 2.46 -0.93 14.25
C ASP A 180 1.09 -0.25 14.22
N ASN A 181 0.55 0.10 15.39
CA ASN A 181 -0.70 0.83 15.51
C ASN A 181 -0.51 2.27 16.00
N LYS A 182 0.67 2.86 15.72
CA LYS A 182 0.95 4.26 16.02
C LYS A 182 -0.09 5.16 15.37
N LYS A 183 -0.42 6.28 16.05
CA LYS A 183 -1.36 7.26 15.52
C LYS A 183 -0.83 7.81 14.18
N TRP A 184 -1.64 7.69 13.14
CA TRP A 184 -1.32 8.13 11.78
C TRP A 184 -2.36 9.12 11.22
N LEU A 185 -3.54 9.19 11.84
CA LEU A 185 -4.70 9.96 11.39
C LEU A 185 -5.06 11.03 12.43
N GLU A 186 -5.24 12.27 11.98
CA GLU A 186 -5.96 13.30 12.74
C GLU A 186 -7.43 13.35 12.33
N LYS A 187 -7.69 13.35 11.02
CA LYS A 187 -9.04 13.45 10.46
C LYS A 187 -9.13 12.76 9.11
N ASP A 188 -10.16 11.95 8.93
CA ASP A 188 -10.56 11.45 7.62
C ASP A 188 -11.42 12.52 6.93
N ILE A 189 -11.08 12.88 5.70
CA ILE A 189 -11.80 13.91 4.94
C ILE A 189 -13.03 13.30 4.27
N ASN A 190 -13.02 11.98 4.03
CA ASN A 190 -14.15 11.25 3.49
C ASN A 190 -15.14 10.84 4.60
N THR A 191 -16.43 10.93 4.30
CA THR A 191 -17.50 10.50 5.20
C THR A 191 -17.73 8.98 5.18
N GLU A 192 -17.35 8.29 4.09
CA GLU A 192 -17.53 6.84 3.92
C GLU A 192 -16.33 6.22 3.17
N GLY A 193 -15.80 5.10 3.67
CA GLY A 193 -14.66 4.42 3.06
C GLY A 193 -15.05 3.58 1.85
N LEU A 194 -14.17 3.51 0.83
CA LEU A 194 -14.32 2.61 -0.33
C LEU A 194 -14.58 1.15 0.07
N TYR A 195 -14.01 0.70 1.20
CA TYR A 195 -14.27 -0.64 1.72
C TYR A 195 -15.74 -0.82 2.11
N ASP A 196 -16.30 0.10 2.89
CA ASP A 196 -17.66 -0.01 3.42
C ASP A 196 -18.70 0.08 2.29
N ASN A 197 -18.42 0.87 1.26
CA ASN A 197 -19.35 1.12 0.16
C ASN A 197 -19.27 0.10 -0.98
N PHE A 198 -18.08 -0.41 -1.29
CA PHE A 198 -17.87 -1.23 -2.50
C PHE A 198 -17.16 -2.56 -2.23
N ASN A 199 -16.15 -2.62 -1.35
CA ASN A 199 -15.30 -3.81 -1.23
C ASN A 199 -15.72 -4.80 -0.13
N ASN A 200 -16.64 -4.44 0.77
CA ASN A 200 -17.16 -5.35 1.79
C ASN A 200 -18.18 -6.34 1.21
N ARG A 201 -18.69 -6.09 0.00
CA ARG A 201 -19.53 -7.02 -0.75
C ARG A 201 -18.63 -8.03 -1.47
N ASP A 202 -18.95 -9.31 -1.34
CA ASP A 202 -18.38 -10.42 -2.11
C ASP A 202 -16.90 -10.79 -1.91
N ASN A 203 -16.26 -10.34 -0.82
CA ASN A 203 -14.87 -10.72 -0.50
C ASN A 203 -13.89 -10.41 -1.66
N ASN A 204 -14.14 -9.32 -2.38
CA ASN A 204 -13.48 -8.97 -3.63
C ASN A 204 -11.95 -8.95 -3.51
N ASN A 205 -11.40 -8.43 -2.42
CA ASN A 205 -9.95 -8.42 -2.20
C ASN A 205 -9.32 -9.83 -2.19
N THR A 206 -10.02 -10.82 -1.63
CA THR A 206 -9.54 -12.21 -1.68
C THR A 206 -9.58 -12.74 -3.12
N VAL A 207 -10.66 -12.46 -3.86
CA VAL A 207 -10.81 -12.88 -5.25
C VAL A 207 -9.70 -12.29 -6.13
N LEU A 208 -9.43 -10.98 -6.01
CA LEU A 208 -8.37 -10.29 -6.75
C LEU A 208 -6.97 -10.79 -6.37
N PHE A 209 -6.72 -11.07 -5.09
CA PHE A 209 -5.48 -11.69 -4.65
C PHE A 209 -5.29 -13.06 -5.33
N VAL A 210 -6.31 -13.94 -5.28
CA VAL A 210 -6.24 -15.28 -5.87
C VAL A 210 -6.08 -15.21 -7.40
N LYS A 211 -6.82 -14.32 -8.08
CA LYS A 211 -6.67 -14.07 -9.52
C LYS A 211 -5.24 -13.66 -9.87
N THR A 212 -4.69 -12.69 -9.11
CA THR A 212 -3.33 -12.20 -9.32
C THR A 212 -2.30 -13.31 -9.10
N LEU A 213 -2.43 -14.06 -8.01
CA LEU A 213 -1.53 -15.15 -7.68
C LEU A 213 -1.54 -16.25 -8.75
N ALA A 214 -2.72 -16.64 -9.23
CA ALA A 214 -2.87 -17.61 -10.31
C ALA A 214 -2.16 -17.12 -11.58
N LYS A 215 -2.36 -15.86 -11.98
CA LYS A 215 -1.68 -15.26 -13.14
C LYS A 215 -0.15 -15.31 -12.98
N LEU A 216 0.38 -14.93 -11.82
CA LEU A 216 1.83 -14.95 -11.58
C LEU A 216 2.41 -16.38 -11.62
N LYS A 217 1.68 -17.38 -11.12
CA LYS A 217 2.09 -18.79 -11.24
C LYS A 217 2.18 -19.25 -12.70
N THR A 218 1.26 -18.81 -13.58
CA THR A 218 1.37 -19.12 -15.02
C THR A 218 2.60 -18.50 -15.69
N LEU A 219 3.20 -17.48 -15.05
CA LEU A 219 4.42 -16.81 -15.52
C LEU A 219 5.69 -17.35 -14.83
N GLY A 220 5.58 -18.40 -14.00
CA GLY A 220 6.71 -19.05 -13.35
C GLY A 220 7.14 -18.44 -12.01
N TYR A 221 6.38 -17.48 -11.44
CA TYR A 221 6.68 -16.96 -10.11
C TYR A 221 6.25 -17.96 -9.03
N ASN A 222 7.18 -18.27 -8.13
CA ASN A 222 6.98 -19.18 -7.00
C ASN A 222 6.89 -18.41 -5.68
N PHE A 223 6.02 -18.88 -4.80
CA PHE A 223 5.82 -18.35 -3.46
C PHE A 223 6.14 -19.53 -2.55
N GLY A 224 7.19 -19.41 -1.71
CA GLY A 224 7.74 -20.53 -0.95
C GLY A 224 6.68 -21.39 -0.24
N GLU A 225 6.95 -22.69 -0.13
CA GLU A 225 6.03 -23.70 0.44
C GLU A 225 5.69 -23.51 1.92
#